data_AF-A0A960A1W8-F1
#
_entry.id   AF-A0A960A1W8-F1
#
_cell.length_a   1.000
_cell.length_b   1.000
_cell.length_c   1.000
_cell.angle_alpha   90.00
_cell.angle_beta   90.00
_cell.angle_gamma   90.00
#
_symmetry.space_group_name_H-M   'P 1'
#
loop_
_entity.id
_entity.type
_entity.pdbx_description
1 polymer ?
#
loop_
_entity_poly.entity_id
_entity_poly.type
_entity_poly.pdbx_seq_one_letter_code
_entity_poly.pdbx_strand_id
1 'polypeptide(L)'
;MTELNPAGISAEQLNQTIAYTQYAVYSRHGGAGADAADPQTQLDRWVEKWTSRGVTVRGLYDASGFKADSDVIVWTHCPDMATLQAAHVAFRRLPAAGALTLAWSAVGVHREAEFAKSHGPAFMYGKQPRTWLTVYPFVRSYEWYLLPDDQRREMLLEHGKKGRQYPQVNANTVAAFALGDYEWLLAFEADELTDLVDMMRDLRYTEARRHVREELPFYTGRRITTAQLAVLLA
;
A
#
# COMPACT_ATOMS: atom_id res chain seq x y z
N MET A 1 8.45 -7.88 -27.46
CA MET A 1 7.58 -8.92 -26.87
C MET A 1 7.04 -8.37 -25.58
N THR A 2 5.74 -8.10 -25.52
CA THR A 2 5.07 -7.63 -24.30
C THR A 2 5.15 -8.77 -23.30
N GLU A 3 5.99 -8.67 -22.27
CA GLU A 3 5.88 -9.55 -21.12
C GLU A 3 4.46 -9.40 -20.59
N LEU A 4 3.66 -10.45 -20.75
CA LEU A 4 2.34 -10.52 -20.12
C LEU A 4 2.56 -10.40 -18.62
N ASN A 5 1.78 -9.56 -17.95
CA ASN A 5 1.86 -9.48 -16.49
C ASN A 5 1.55 -10.86 -15.86
N PRO A 6 2.02 -11.12 -14.63
CA PRO A 6 1.87 -12.43 -13.98
C PRO A 6 0.43 -12.94 -13.89
N ALA A 7 -0.56 -12.04 -13.82
CA ALA A 7 -1.97 -12.39 -13.77
C ALA A 7 -2.60 -12.66 -15.16
N GLY A 8 -1.88 -12.43 -16.26
CA GLY A 8 -2.39 -12.57 -17.62
C GLY A 8 -3.52 -11.59 -17.98
N ILE A 9 -3.70 -10.52 -17.20
CA ILE A 9 -4.77 -9.54 -17.41
C ILE A 9 -4.34 -8.49 -18.43
N SER A 10 -5.20 -8.12 -19.37
CA SER A 10 -4.95 -6.98 -20.25
C SER A 10 -5.07 -5.65 -19.48
N ALA A 11 -4.50 -4.57 -20.03
CA ALA A 11 -4.70 -3.22 -19.49
C ALA A 11 -6.18 -2.82 -19.50
N GLU A 12 -6.95 -3.28 -20.49
CA GLU A 12 -8.40 -3.04 -20.56
C GLU A 12 -9.15 -3.75 -19.43
N GLN A 13 -8.88 -5.03 -19.20
CA GLN A 13 -9.47 -5.79 -18.09
C GLN A 13 -9.10 -5.18 -16.74
N LEU A 14 -7.86 -4.73 -16.57
CA LEU A 14 -7.43 -4.03 -15.36
C LEU A 14 -8.28 -2.79 -15.09
N ASN A 15 -8.44 -1.92 -16.09
CA ASN A 15 -9.16 -0.65 -15.95
C ASN A 15 -10.66 -0.85 -15.67
N GLN A 16 -11.22 -2.03 -16.00
CA GLN A 16 -12.58 -2.45 -15.65
C GLN A 16 -12.68 -3.12 -14.27
N THR A 17 -11.55 -3.51 -13.67
CA THR A 17 -11.54 -4.22 -12.39
C THR A 17 -11.54 -3.22 -11.24
N ILE A 18 -12.56 -3.30 -10.38
CA ILE A 18 -12.59 -2.54 -9.13
C ILE A 18 -11.81 -3.30 -8.07
N ALA A 19 -10.85 -2.63 -7.43
CA ALA A 19 -10.22 -3.12 -6.21
C ALA A 19 -10.00 -1.96 -5.25
N TYR A 20 -10.59 -2.08 -4.07
CA TYR A 20 -10.25 -1.27 -2.91
C TYR A 20 -9.01 -1.86 -2.25
N THR A 21 -8.15 -1.01 -1.72
CA THR A 21 -6.98 -1.38 -0.95
C THR A 21 -6.96 -0.58 0.34
N GLN A 22 -6.66 -1.24 1.46
CA GLN A 22 -6.52 -0.61 2.77
C GLN A 22 -5.10 -0.84 3.29
N TYR A 23 -4.50 0.25 3.76
CA TYR A 23 -3.31 0.24 4.59
C TYR A 23 -3.73 0.62 6.01
N ALA A 24 -3.52 -0.26 6.97
CA ALA A 24 -3.81 0.00 8.38
C ALA A 24 -2.50 -0.11 9.17
N VAL A 25 -2.11 0.99 9.81
CA VAL A 25 -0.90 1.11 10.61
C VAL A 25 -1.29 1.15 12.07
N TYR A 26 -0.66 0.29 12.85
CA TYR A 26 -0.88 0.16 14.28
C TYR A 26 0.38 0.50 15.04
N SER A 27 0.20 1.21 16.16
CA SER A 27 1.20 1.32 17.21
C SER A 27 0.91 0.33 18.32
N ARG A 28 1.94 -0.15 18.99
CA ARG A 28 1.85 -1.02 20.16
C ARG A 28 2.06 -0.20 21.42
N HIS A 29 1.15 -0.31 22.37
CA HIS A 29 1.35 0.30 23.69
C HIS A 29 2.11 -0.64 24.63
N GLY A 30 3.02 -0.07 25.43
CA GLY A 30 3.82 -0.82 26.40
C GLY A 30 2.94 -1.47 27.47
N GLY A 31 2.94 -2.79 27.48
CA GLY A 31 2.30 -3.68 28.44
C GLY A 31 2.74 -5.09 28.09
N ALA A 32 2.74 -6.03 29.06
CA ALA A 32 2.94 -7.44 28.74
C ALA A 32 1.99 -7.79 27.58
N GLY A 33 2.53 -8.43 26.52
CA GLY A 33 1.74 -8.85 25.37
C GLY A 33 0.44 -9.47 25.87
N ALA A 34 -0.68 -9.16 25.21
CA ALA A 34 -1.92 -9.84 25.53
C ALA A 34 -1.58 -11.33 25.65
N ASP A 35 -1.87 -11.93 26.80
CA ASP A 35 -1.60 -13.33 27.13
C ASP A 35 -2.55 -14.21 26.28
N ALA A 36 -2.44 -14.01 24.97
CA ALA A 36 -3.26 -14.56 23.95
C ALA A 36 -2.72 -15.96 23.75
N ALA A 37 -3.46 -16.94 24.24
CA ALA A 37 -3.18 -18.33 23.94
C ALA A 37 -3.09 -18.51 22.41
N ASP A 38 -1.92 -18.93 21.93
CA ASP A 38 -1.65 -19.26 20.54
C ASP A 38 -1.92 -18.10 19.53
N PRO A 39 -1.14 -17.00 19.59
CA PRO A 39 -1.38 -15.82 18.77
C PRO A 39 -1.16 -16.09 17.27
N GLN A 40 -0.25 -17.01 16.92
CA GLN A 40 -0.02 -17.40 15.54
C GLN A 40 -1.26 -18.05 14.93
N THR A 41 -1.86 -19.05 15.59
CA THR A 41 -3.07 -19.71 15.05
C THR A 41 -4.24 -18.74 14.91
N GLN A 42 -4.37 -17.76 15.81
CA GLN A 42 -5.40 -16.72 15.69
C GLN A 42 -5.21 -15.88 14.41
N LEU A 43 -3.96 -15.50 14.11
CA LEU A 43 -3.61 -14.75 12.90
C LEU A 43 -3.80 -15.60 11.63
N ASP A 44 -3.35 -16.85 11.64
CA ASP A 44 -3.51 -17.79 10.51
C ASP A 44 -5.00 -17.99 10.17
N ARG A 45 -5.85 -18.23 11.18
CA ARG A 45 -7.30 -18.35 10.99
C ARG A 45 -7.94 -17.07 10.47
N TRP A 46 -7.44 -15.90 10.87
CA TRP A 46 -7.93 -14.63 10.35
C TRP A 46 -7.59 -14.51 8.85
N VAL A 47 -6.34 -14.79 8.46
CA VAL A 47 -5.90 -14.78 7.06
C VAL A 47 -6.73 -15.75 6.22
N GLU A 48 -6.85 -17.01 6.65
CA GLU A 48 -7.62 -18.05 5.95
C GLU A 48 -9.09 -17.65 5.77
N LYS A 49 -9.74 -17.21 6.85
CA LYS A 49 -11.15 -16.81 6.84
C LYS A 49 -11.40 -15.69 5.83
N TRP A 50 -10.58 -14.64 5.84
CA TRP A 50 -10.81 -13.49 4.96
C TRP A 50 -10.38 -13.75 3.52
N THR A 51 -9.37 -14.60 3.32
CA THR A 51 -9.02 -15.12 1.99
C THR A 51 -10.19 -15.89 1.37
N SER A 52 -10.86 -16.75 2.13
CA SER A 52 -12.07 -17.45 1.65
C SER A 52 -13.26 -16.53 1.29
N ARG A 53 -13.20 -15.26 1.72
CA ARG A 53 -14.20 -14.22 1.45
C ARG A 53 -13.74 -13.22 0.37
N GLY A 54 -12.65 -13.53 -0.33
CA GLY A 54 -12.13 -12.70 -1.42
C GLY A 54 -11.21 -11.56 -0.98
N VAL A 55 -10.81 -11.48 0.29
CA VAL A 55 -9.80 -10.53 0.75
C VAL A 55 -8.41 -11.09 0.51
N THR A 56 -7.56 -10.34 -0.18
CA THR A 56 -6.13 -10.63 -0.22
C THR A 56 -5.45 -9.89 0.91
N VAL A 57 -4.78 -10.64 1.80
CA VAL A 57 -3.79 -10.08 2.74
C VAL A 57 -2.46 -10.02 1.99
N ARG A 58 -2.16 -8.87 1.38
CA ARG A 58 -0.96 -8.72 0.56
C ARG A 58 0.31 -8.81 1.42
N GLY A 59 0.28 -8.22 2.60
CA GLY A 59 1.38 -8.31 3.55
C GLY A 59 1.02 -7.85 4.95
N LEU A 60 1.74 -8.47 5.90
CA LEU A 60 1.91 -8.00 7.27
C LEU A 60 3.34 -7.48 7.34
N TYR A 61 3.56 -6.31 7.94
CA TYR A 61 4.88 -5.69 7.98
C TYR A 61 5.25 -5.28 9.39
N ASP A 62 6.47 -5.61 9.78
CA ASP A 62 7.17 -5.09 10.95
C ASP A 62 7.71 -3.70 10.61
N ALA A 63 7.13 -2.67 11.22
CA ALA A 63 7.52 -1.27 11.03
C ALA A 63 8.31 -0.72 12.22
N SER A 64 8.64 -1.57 13.19
CA SER A 64 9.39 -1.21 14.38
C SER A 64 10.70 -0.51 14.01
N GLY A 65 10.99 0.60 14.68
CA GLY A 65 12.23 1.36 14.47
C GLY A 65 12.22 2.37 13.31
N PHE A 66 11.15 2.46 12.51
CA PHE A 66 11.02 3.51 11.48
C PHE A 66 10.38 4.80 12.01
N LYS A 67 9.07 4.77 12.29
CA LYS A 67 8.31 5.94 12.79
C LYS A 67 7.75 5.59 14.17
N ALA A 68 7.79 6.53 15.11
CA ALA A 68 7.50 6.29 16.54
C ALA A 68 6.10 5.74 16.85
N ASP A 69 5.13 5.89 15.94
CA ASP A 69 3.74 5.43 16.06
C ASP A 69 3.40 4.32 15.06
N SER A 70 4.40 3.52 14.66
CA SER A 70 4.24 2.49 13.64
C SER A 70 5.02 1.24 14.00
N ASP A 71 4.31 0.21 14.47
CA ASP A 71 4.89 -1.10 14.81
C ASP A 71 4.44 -2.16 13.81
N VAL A 72 3.17 -2.12 13.37
CA VAL A 72 2.60 -3.10 12.45
C VAL A 72 1.86 -2.41 11.31
N ILE A 73 2.12 -2.81 10.07
CA ILE A 73 1.31 -2.43 8.90
C ILE A 73 0.58 -3.67 8.39
N VAL A 74 -0.73 -3.56 8.20
CA VAL A 74 -1.58 -4.57 7.56
C VAL A 74 -2.06 -4.01 6.23
N TRP A 75 -1.66 -4.64 5.13
CA TRP A 75 -2.10 -4.30 3.79
C TRP A 75 -3.05 -5.36 3.23
N THR A 76 -4.29 -4.95 2.97
CA THR A 76 -5.34 -5.80 2.38
C THR A 76 -5.97 -5.15 1.16
N HIS A 77 -6.50 -5.96 0.24
CA HIS A 77 -7.30 -5.47 -0.89
C HIS A 77 -8.37 -6.48 -1.32
N CYS A 78 -9.50 -5.97 -1.84
CA CYS A 78 -10.53 -6.76 -2.52
C CYS A 78 -11.50 -5.86 -3.32
N PRO A 79 -12.40 -6.43 -4.14
CA PRO A 79 -13.37 -5.65 -4.92
C PRO A 79 -14.45 -4.95 -4.09
N ASP A 80 -14.67 -5.35 -2.83
CA ASP A 80 -15.76 -4.84 -1.99
C ASP A 80 -15.25 -4.21 -0.68
N MET A 81 -15.45 -2.89 -0.54
CA MET A 81 -14.98 -2.17 0.63
C MET A 81 -15.66 -2.63 1.94
N ALA A 82 -16.93 -3.04 1.90
CA ALA A 82 -17.63 -3.51 3.09
C ALA A 82 -16.96 -4.77 3.65
N THR A 83 -16.50 -5.67 2.77
CA THR A 83 -15.72 -6.84 3.15
C THR A 83 -14.36 -6.46 3.77
N LEU A 84 -13.64 -5.47 3.23
CA LEU A 84 -12.40 -4.97 3.85
C LEU A 84 -12.65 -4.37 5.24
N GLN A 85 -13.72 -3.57 5.41
CA GLN A 85 -14.09 -3.03 6.71
C GLN A 85 -14.35 -4.15 7.73
N ALA A 86 -15.08 -5.19 7.32
CA ALA A 86 -15.36 -6.33 8.18
C ALA A 86 -14.08 -7.11 8.54
N ALA A 87 -13.13 -7.25 7.60
CA ALA A 87 -11.82 -7.85 7.84
C ALA A 87 -10.98 -7.07 8.84
N HIS A 88 -10.92 -5.74 8.67
CA HIS A 88 -10.24 -4.82 9.57
C HIS A 88 -10.82 -4.87 10.99
N VAL A 89 -12.15 -4.80 11.13
CA VAL A 89 -12.81 -4.92 12.44
C VAL A 89 -12.51 -6.27 13.10
N ALA A 90 -12.53 -7.36 12.33
CA ALA A 90 -12.20 -8.68 12.85
C ALA A 90 -10.74 -8.80 13.29
N PHE A 91 -9.79 -8.18 12.57
CA PHE A 91 -8.37 -8.15 12.96
C PHE A 91 -8.20 -7.48 14.32
N ARG A 92 -8.80 -6.29 14.48
CA ARG A 92 -8.73 -5.49 15.72
C ARG A 92 -9.39 -6.15 16.93
N ARG A 93 -10.21 -7.18 16.70
CA ARG A 93 -10.87 -7.96 17.76
C ARG A 93 -10.13 -9.25 18.10
N LEU A 94 -9.05 -9.58 17.39
CA LEU A 94 -8.21 -10.71 17.76
C LEU A 94 -7.57 -10.44 19.13
N PRO A 95 -7.61 -11.38 20.08
CA PRO A 95 -6.82 -11.28 21.32
C PRO A 95 -5.34 -10.99 21.05
N ALA A 96 -4.75 -11.61 20.03
CA ALA A 96 -3.37 -11.34 19.59
C ALA A 96 -3.11 -9.86 19.22
N ALA A 97 -4.12 -9.14 18.71
CA ALA A 97 -4.03 -7.73 18.35
C ALA A 97 -4.42 -6.78 19.50
N GLY A 98 -4.67 -7.29 20.72
CA GLY A 98 -5.24 -6.52 21.82
C GLY A 98 -4.37 -5.36 22.31
N ALA A 99 -3.05 -5.42 22.10
CA ALA A 99 -2.10 -4.36 22.45
C ALA A 99 -1.88 -3.31 21.34
N LEU A 100 -2.55 -3.48 20.18
CA LEU A 100 -2.42 -2.60 19.03
C LEU A 100 -3.48 -1.50 19.03
N THR A 101 -3.06 -0.26 18.87
CA THR A 101 -3.91 0.90 18.60
C THR A 101 -3.74 1.33 17.16
N LEU A 102 -4.85 1.62 16.47
CA LEU A 102 -4.80 2.13 15.11
C LEU A 102 -4.20 3.55 15.12
N ALA A 103 -3.00 3.71 14.56
CA ALA A 103 -2.32 4.99 14.46
C ALA A 103 -2.68 5.74 13.17
N TRP A 104 -2.87 5.00 12.07
CA TRP A 104 -3.30 5.56 10.79
C TRP A 104 -4.00 4.50 9.95
N SER A 105 -4.98 4.90 9.14
CA SER A 105 -5.54 4.05 8.11
C SER A 105 -5.94 4.87 6.91
N ALA A 106 -5.66 4.35 5.72
CA ALA A 106 -6.16 4.93 4.49
C ALA A 106 -6.65 3.85 3.54
N VAL A 107 -7.70 4.20 2.80
CA VAL A 107 -8.31 3.39 1.77
C VAL A 107 -8.11 4.08 0.42
N GLY A 108 -7.71 3.30 -0.57
CA GLY A 108 -7.67 3.72 -1.97
C GLY A 108 -8.44 2.76 -2.85
N VAL A 109 -8.68 3.17 -4.09
CA VAL A 109 -9.34 2.36 -5.11
C VAL A 109 -8.59 2.52 -6.43
N HIS A 110 -8.45 1.42 -7.17
CA HIS A 110 -7.93 1.50 -8.52
C HIS A 110 -8.89 2.29 -9.43
N ARG A 111 -8.32 3.24 -10.17
CA ARG A 111 -8.93 3.94 -11.30
C ARG A 111 -7.91 4.00 -12.44
N GLU A 112 -8.42 4.01 -13.67
CA GLU A 112 -7.60 4.12 -14.88
C GLU A 112 -6.70 5.37 -14.78
N ALA A 113 -5.42 5.20 -15.14
CA ALA A 113 -4.48 6.30 -15.15
C ALA A 113 -4.80 7.28 -16.29
N GLU A 114 -4.64 8.58 -16.02
CA GLU A 114 -5.10 9.67 -16.88
C GLU A 114 -4.52 9.63 -18.31
N PHE A 115 -3.23 9.33 -18.47
CA PHE A 115 -2.55 9.38 -19.78
C PHE A 115 -1.87 8.07 -20.23
N ALA A 116 -1.70 7.11 -19.32
CA ALA A 116 -1.00 5.87 -19.59
C ALA A 116 -1.88 4.67 -19.20
N LYS A 117 -2.74 4.23 -20.11
CA LYS A 117 -3.74 3.17 -19.84
C LYS A 117 -3.16 1.83 -19.38
N SER A 118 -1.89 1.58 -19.68
CA SER A 118 -1.14 0.39 -19.25
C SER A 118 -0.42 0.60 -17.90
N HIS A 119 -0.55 1.76 -17.28
CA HIS A 119 -0.05 2.02 -15.95
C HIS A 119 -1.12 1.66 -14.92
N GLY A 120 -0.77 0.76 -14.02
CA GLY A 120 -1.63 0.37 -12.91
C GLY A 120 -0.81 -0.22 -11.78
N PRO A 121 -1.44 -0.41 -10.61
CA PRO A 121 -0.74 -0.84 -9.41
C PRO A 121 -0.26 -2.29 -9.55
N ALA A 122 0.97 -2.55 -9.11
CA ALA A 122 1.61 -3.85 -9.17
C ALA A 122 0.77 -4.99 -8.55
N PHE A 123 0.04 -4.72 -7.46
CA PHE A 123 -0.80 -5.72 -6.81
C PHE A 123 -1.94 -6.24 -7.71
N MET A 124 -2.46 -5.39 -8.59
CA MET A 124 -3.52 -5.81 -9.52
C MET A 124 -2.98 -6.66 -10.67
N TYR A 125 -1.71 -6.46 -11.04
CA TYR A 125 -1.02 -7.27 -12.05
C TYR A 125 -0.57 -8.64 -11.54
N GLY A 126 -0.91 -9.01 -10.31
CA GLY A 126 -0.48 -10.27 -9.70
C GLY A 126 1.02 -10.32 -9.40
N LYS A 127 1.71 -9.17 -9.37
CA LYS A 127 3.11 -9.13 -8.93
C LYS A 127 3.18 -9.54 -7.45
N GLN A 128 4.08 -10.46 -7.16
CA GLN A 128 4.35 -10.90 -5.80
C GLN A 128 4.76 -9.70 -4.93
N PRO A 129 4.27 -9.63 -3.68
CA PRO A 129 4.72 -8.62 -2.73
C PRO A 129 6.22 -8.80 -2.45
N ARG A 130 6.93 -7.69 -2.22
CA ARG A 130 8.37 -7.71 -1.96
C ARG A 130 8.69 -7.65 -0.46
N THR A 131 9.98 -7.76 -0.14
CA THR A 131 10.48 -7.81 1.23
C THR A 131 10.22 -6.52 2.02
N TRP A 132 10.37 -5.36 1.40
CA TRP A 132 10.16 -4.05 2.03
C TRP A 132 8.99 -3.32 1.40
N LEU A 133 8.32 -2.50 2.22
CA LEU A 133 7.26 -1.59 1.81
C LEU A 133 7.59 -0.20 2.31
N THR A 134 7.36 0.82 1.50
CA THR A 134 7.06 2.17 1.97
C THR A 134 5.70 2.62 1.42
N VAL A 135 4.84 3.17 2.28
CA VAL A 135 3.53 3.69 1.92
C VAL A 135 3.35 5.09 2.47
N TYR A 136 2.76 5.97 1.67
CA TYR A 136 2.44 7.34 2.04
C TYR A 136 1.23 7.87 1.24
N PRO A 137 0.44 8.78 1.81
CA PRO A 137 -0.59 9.48 1.07
C PRO A 137 0.01 10.61 0.24
N PHE A 138 -0.77 11.13 -0.71
CA PHE A 138 -0.29 12.22 -1.56
C PHE A 138 -1.42 13.12 -2.05
N VAL A 139 -1.10 14.41 -2.10
CA VAL A 139 -2.00 15.48 -2.52
C VAL A 139 -1.23 16.42 -3.45
N ARG A 140 -1.77 16.62 -4.65
CA ARG A 140 -1.22 17.52 -5.66
C ARG A 140 -1.43 18.99 -5.28
N SER A 141 -0.78 19.90 -6.00
CA SER A 141 -1.10 21.32 -5.88
C SER A 141 -2.52 21.61 -6.37
N TYR A 142 -3.14 22.68 -5.86
CA TYR A 142 -4.51 23.06 -6.24
C TYR A 142 -4.70 23.22 -7.75
N GLU A 143 -3.69 23.78 -8.43
CA GLU A 143 -3.73 24.02 -9.87
C GLU A 143 -3.53 22.76 -10.72
N TRP A 144 -3.03 21.66 -10.15
CA TRP A 144 -2.60 20.48 -10.91
C TRP A 144 -3.68 20.02 -11.91
N TYR A 145 -4.89 19.80 -11.41
CA TYR A 145 -6.03 19.33 -12.20
C TYR A 145 -6.63 20.40 -13.12
N LEU A 146 -6.18 21.65 -13.02
CA LEU A 146 -6.60 22.78 -13.85
C LEU A 146 -5.59 23.13 -14.95
N LEU A 147 -4.37 22.58 -14.89
CA LEU A 147 -3.37 22.75 -15.94
C LEU A 147 -3.86 22.20 -17.28
N PRO A 148 -3.29 22.64 -18.41
CA PRO A 148 -3.49 21.95 -19.68
C PRO A 148 -3.03 20.48 -19.65
N ASP A 149 -3.80 19.60 -20.29
CA ASP A 149 -3.54 18.14 -20.32
C ASP A 149 -2.16 17.78 -20.86
N ASP A 150 -1.67 18.50 -21.85
CA ASP A 150 -0.35 18.32 -22.45
C ASP A 150 0.78 18.61 -21.44
N GLN A 151 0.64 19.66 -20.64
CA GLN A 151 1.61 19.99 -19.58
C GLN A 151 1.62 18.91 -18.49
N ARG A 152 0.45 18.48 -18.00
CA ARG A 152 0.38 17.36 -17.04
C ARG A 152 0.98 16.08 -17.60
N ARG A 153 0.67 15.77 -18.86
CA ARG A 153 1.17 14.57 -19.54
C ARG A 153 2.69 14.60 -19.65
N GLU A 154 3.29 15.72 -20.05
CA GLU A 154 4.74 15.85 -20.15
C GLU A 154 5.41 15.59 -18.79
N MET A 155 4.94 16.24 -17.73
CA MET A 155 5.47 16.04 -16.37
C MET A 155 5.32 14.59 -15.89
N LEU A 156 4.19 13.95 -16.16
CA LEU A 156 3.97 12.55 -15.78
C LEU A 156 4.80 11.57 -16.62
N LEU A 157 5.07 11.88 -17.90
CA LEU A 157 5.97 11.08 -18.73
C LEU A 157 7.41 11.19 -18.25
N GLU A 158 7.88 12.40 -17.93
CA GLU A 158 9.21 12.62 -17.33
C GLU A 158 9.36 11.85 -16.00
N HIS A 159 8.38 12.00 -15.10
CA HIS A 159 8.33 11.29 -13.83
C HIS A 159 8.35 9.76 -14.03
N GLY A 160 7.50 9.26 -14.92
CA GLY A 160 7.41 7.83 -15.23
C GLY A 160 8.70 7.26 -15.85
N LYS A 161 9.43 8.05 -16.65
CA LYS A 161 10.75 7.63 -17.19
C LYS A 161 11.76 7.41 -16.07
N LYS A 162 11.80 8.27 -15.05
CA LYS A 162 12.66 8.07 -13.87
C LYS A 162 12.26 6.85 -13.07
N GLY A 163 10.97 6.67 -12.79
CA GLY A 163 10.49 5.48 -12.07
C GLY A 163 10.83 4.16 -12.79
N ARG A 164 10.81 4.15 -14.13
CA ARG A 164 11.19 2.96 -14.93
C ARG A 164 12.67 2.56 -14.83
N GLN A 165 13.54 3.42 -14.29
CA GLN A 165 14.93 3.07 -13.99
C GLN A 165 15.05 2.13 -12.78
N TYR A 166 13.94 1.92 -12.06
CA TYR A 166 13.83 1.04 -10.89
C TYR A 166 12.87 -0.13 -11.17
N PRO A 167 13.13 -1.01 -12.17
CA PRO A 167 12.23 -2.11 -12.53
C PRO A 167 12.02 -3.15 -11.41
N GLN A 168 12.93 -3.21 -10.45
CA GLN A 168 12.86 -4.04 -9.25
C GLN A 168 11.85 -3.53 -8.22
N VAL A 169 11.43 -2.26 -8.31
CA VAL A 169 10.45 -1.66 -7.40
C VAL A 169 9.04 -1.82 -7.97
N ASN A 170 8.18 -2.48 -7.20
CA ASN A 170 6.75 -2.56 -7.48
C ASN A 170 6.07 -1.26 -7.04
N ALA A 171 5.65 -0.44 -8.01
CA ALA A 171 4.88 0.77 -7.74
C ALA A 171 3.36 0.49 -7.69
N ASN A 172 2.69 1.08 -6.70
CA ASN A 172 1.25 1.02 -6.53
C ASN A 172 0.73 2.43 -6.26
N THR A 173 0.17 3.08 -7.28
CA THR A 173 -0.52 4.38 -7.15
C THR A 173 -2.01 4.15 -7.33
N VAL A 174 -2.79 4.53 -6.32
CA VAL A 174 -4.26 4.36 -6.30
C VAL A 174 -4.94 5.66 -5.88
N ALA A 175 -6.16 5.87 -6.37
CA ALA A 175 -6.96 7.05 -6.05
C ALA A 175 -7.56 6.94 -4.64
N ALA A 176 -7.64 8.05 -3.91
CA ALA A 176 -8.15 8.13 -2.54
C ALA A 176 -9.17 9.26 -2.31
N PHE A 177 -9.58 9.96 -3.38
CA PHE A 177 -10.58 11.02 -3.31
C PHE A 177 -11.86 10.58 -2.59
N ALA A 178 -12.27 11.36 -1.58
CA ALA A 178 -13.42 11.09 -0.72
C ALA A 178 -13.35 9.81 0.13
N LEU A 179 -12.19 9.13 0.17
CA LEU A 179 -11.95 7.93 1.00
C LEU A 179 -11.10 8.25 2.24
N GLY A 180 -10.86 9.53 2.49
CA GLY A 180 -10.05 10.10 3.56
C GLY A 180 -9.62 11.52 3.20
N ASP A 181 -8.50 11.96 3.77
CA ASP A 181 -8.01 13.34 3.63
C ASP A 181 -7.12 13.56 2.39
N TYR A 182 -6.94 12.53 1.55
CA TYR A 182 -5.90 12.49 0.51
C TYR A 182 -6.48 12.26 -0.90
N GLU A 183 -5.66 12.54 -1.91
CA GLU A 183 -6.03 12.33 -3.32
C GLU A 183 -5.52 10.98 -3.85
N TRP A 184 -4.34 10.57 -3.40
CA TRP A 184 -3.70 9.32 -3.80
C TRP A 184 -3.07 8.62 -2.61
N LEU A 185 -2.93 7.30 -2.72
CA LEU A 185 -2.02 6.52 -1.88
C LEU A 185 -0.96 5.90 -2.77
N LEU A 186 0.30 6.02 -2.34
CA LEU A 186 1.45 5.45 -3.03
C LEU A 186 2.09 4.41 -2.12
N ALA A 187 2.21 3.18 -2.63
CA ALA A 187 2.93 2.10 -1.98
C ALA A 187 3.98 1.54 -2.93
N PHE A 188 5.23 1.50 -2.46
CA PHE A 188 6.36 0.97 -3.21
C PHE A 188 6.95 -0.22 -2.46
N GLU A 189 7.15 -1.32 -3.19
CA GLU A 189 7.71 -2.55 -2.62
C GLU A 189 8.99 -2.92 -3.35
N ALA A 190 10.05 -3.26 -2.61
CA ALA A 190 11.33 -3.70 -3.15
C ALA A 190 11.94 -4.79 -2.27
N ASP A 191 12.84 -5.59 -2.83
CA ASP A 191 13.57 -6.58 -2.03
C ASP A 191 14.73 -5.95 -1.25
N GLU A 192 15.33 -4.88 -1.78
CA GLU A 192 16.32 -4.05 -1.07
C GLU A 192 15.70 -2.72 -0.62
N LEU A 193 15.91 -2.37 0.65
CA LEU A 193 15.36 -1.13 1.22
C LEU A 193 15.96 0.12 0.54
N THR A 194 17.23 0.07 0.16
CA THR A 194 17.92 1.19 -0.50
C THR A 194 17.32 1.52 -1.86
N ASP A 195 16.74 0.56 -2.58
CA ASP A 195 16.05 0.84 -3.85
C ASP A 195 14.87 1.79 -3.65
N LEU A 196 14.15 1.66 -2.53
CA LEU A 196 13.04 2.57 -2.19
C LEU A 196 13.57 3.98 -1.89
N VAL A 197 14.69 4.08 -1.18
CA VAL A 197 15.33 5.36 -0.83
C VAL A 197 15.84 6.07 -2.08
N ASP A 198 16.58 5.36 -2.93
CA ASP A 198 17.22 5.91 -4.12
C ASP A 198 16.17 6.32 -5.15
N MET A 199 15.15 5.49 -5.39
CA MET A 199 14.04 5.85 -6.26
C MET A 199 13.32 7.11 -5.76
N MET A 200 12.98 7.18 -4.47
CA MET A 200 12.33 8.37 -3.91
C MET A 200 13.18 9.63 -4.03
N ARG A 201 14.50 9.51 -3.89
CA ARG A 201 15.46 10.60 -4.09
C ARG A 201 15.51 11.04 -5.55
N ASP A 202 15.58 10.11 -6.50
CA ASP A 202 15.67 10.43 -7.93
C ASP A 202 14.40 11.10 -8.47
N LEU A 203 13.24 10.69 -7.96
CA LEU A 203 11.95 11.32 -8.27
C LEU A 203 11.87 12.78 -7.80
N ARG A 204 12.77 13.25 -6.92
CA ARG A 204 12.86 14.67 -6.56
C ARG A 204 13.27 15.56 -7.73
N TYR A 205 14.04 15.01 -8.67
CA TYR A 205 14.54 15.74 -9.83
C TYR A 205 13.56 15.66 -11.02
N THR A 206 12.28 15.95 -10.78
CA THR A 206 11.21 15.94 -11.80
C THR A 206 10.37 17.20 -11.68
N GLU A 207 9.87 17.75 -12.80
CA GLU A 207 9.03 18.96 -12.78
C GLU A 207 7.72 18.74 -12.00
N ALA A 208 7.23 17.49 -11.99
CA ALA A 208 6.08 17.07 -11.18
C ALA A 208 6.24 17.38 -9.67
N ARG A 209 7.45 17.62 -9.16
CA ARG A 209 7.64 18.04 -7.75
C ARG A 209 7.20 19.47 -7.47
N ARG A 210 7.07 20.35 -8.46
CA ARG A 210 6.50 21.70 -8.23
C ARG A 210 5.03 21.65 -7.84
N HIS A 211 4.34 20.55 -8.18
CA HIS A 211 2.90 20.39 -7.99
C HIS A 211 2.58 19.34 -6.93
N VAL A 212 3.07 19.56 -5.70
CA VAL A 212 2.82 18.70 -4.53
C VAL A 212 2.51 19.58 -3.33
N ARG A 213 1.42 19.25 -2.63
CA ARG A 213 1.01 19.94 -1.39
C ARG A 213 1.31 19.11 -0.16
N GLU A 214 1.04 17.81 -0.20
CA GLU A 214 1.20 16.90 0.94
C GLU A 214 1.69 15.54 0.48
N GLU A 215 2.65 14.96 1.20
CA GLU A 215 3.17 13.60 0.95
C GLU A 215 3.50 12.85 2.26
N LEU A 216 2.91 13.28 3.38
CA LEU A 216 3.16 12.73 4.72
C LEU A 216 1.85 12.22 5.32
N PRO A 217 1.89 11.25 6.25
CA PRO A 217 3.07 10.55 6.80
C PRO A 217 3.61 9.40 5.92
N PHE A 218 4.89 9.06 6.09
CA PHE A 218 5.48 7.83 5.56
C PHE A 218 5.40 6.71 6.59
N TYR A 219 5.08 5.51 6.13
CA TYR A 219 5.18 4.27 6.89
C TYR A 219 6.00 3.25 6.10
N THR A 220 7.08 2.76 6.71
CA THR A 220 8.00 1.80 6.09
C THR A 220 8.10 0.58 6.98
N GLY A 221 8.17 -0.61 6.39
CA GLY A 221 8.28 -1.86 7.15
C GLY A 221 8.75 -3.05 6.32
N ARG A 222 9.23 -4.07 7.02
CA ARG A 222 9.66 -5.34 6.46
C ARG A 222 8.52 -6.34 6.50
N ARG A 223 8.24 -7.00 5.37
CA ARG A 223 7.22 -8.04 5.27
C ARG A 223 7.58 -9.21 6.18
N ILE A 224 6.59 -9.69 6.93
CA ILE A 224 6.72 -10.77 7.90
C ILE A 224 5.59 -11.80 7.76
N THR A 225 5.82 -12.99 8.30
CA THR A 225 4.80 -14.04 8.43
C THR A 225 3.91 -13.82 9.65
N THR A 226 2.81 -14.55 9.74
CA THR A 226 1.95 -14.61 10.94
C THR A 226 2.72 -15.11 12.17
N ALA A 227 3.65 -16.07 12.01
CA ALA A 227 4.51 -16.53 13.09
C ALA A 227 5.45 -15.43 13.60
N GLN A 228 6.06 -14.65 12.69
CA GLN A 228 6.90 -13.52 13.06
C GLN A 228 6.08 -12.39 13.70
N LEU A 229 4.87 -12.13 13.21
CA LEU A 229 3.96 -11.16 13.82
C LEU A 229 3.54 -11.62 15.22
N ALA A 230 3.27 -12.90 15.42
CA ALA A 230 2.97 -13.46 16.74
C ALA A 230 4.11 -13.23 17.74
N VAL A 231 5.37 -13.39 17.31
CA VAL A 231 6.55 -13.08 18.13
C VAL A 231 6.66 -11.59 18.43
N LEU A 232 6.36 -10.72 17.44
CA LEU A 232 6.37 -9.26 17.62
C LEU A 232 5.30 -8.78 18.61
N LEU A 233 4.17 -9.49 18.69
CA LEU A 233 3.02 -9.13 19.55
C LEU A 233 3.11 -9.71 20.97
N ALA A 234 4.00 -10.66 21.21
CA ALA A 234 4.31 -11.18 22.55
C ALA A 234 5.04 -10.13 23.41
#